data_AF-A0AAQ1P603-F1
#
_entry.id   AF-A0AAQ1P603-F1
#
_cell.length_a   1.000
_cell.length_b   1.000
_cell.length_c   1.000
_cell.angle_alpha   90.00
_cell.angle_beta   90.00
_cell.angle_gamma   90.00
#
_symmetry.space_group_name_H-M   'P 1'
#
loop_
_entity.id
_entity.type
_entity.pdbx_description
1 polymer ?
#
loop_
_entity_poly.entity_id
_entity_poly.type
_entity_poly.pdbx_seq_one_letter_code
_entity_poly.pdbx_strand_id
1 'polypeptide(L)'
;MRYSIDYQQVSQGQSDASIDACPADIVFNSDHGLALIPCVGDVINLPSTAVKEGVCGIVRSRIFNYLRGPEELYCHVNILVEEADINFESLISEYMRNQSRARSPSS
;
A
#
# COMPACT_ATOMS: atom_id res chain seq x y z
N MET A 1 3.87 -0.20 21.24
CA MET A 1 3.89 -1.16 20.12
C MET A 1 4.69 -0.52 19.00
N ARG A 2 5.67 -1.24 18.45
CA ARG A 2 6.52 -0.73 17.36
C ARG A 2 6.03 -1.31 16.03
N TYR A 3 5.94 -0.46 15.01
CA TYR A 3 5.58 -0.87 13.66
C TYR A 3 6.75 -0.64 12.72
N SER A 4 6.99 -1.60 11.84
CA SER A 4 7.80 -1.40 10.62
C SER A 4 6.94 -1.77 9.42
N ILE A 5 7.08 -1.03 8.34
CA ILE A 5 6.34 -1.23 7.10
C ILE A 5 7.33 -1.28 5.97
N ASP A 6 7.29 -2.36 5.19
CA ASP A 6 8.11 -2.53 4.00
C ASP A 6 7.19 -2.59 2.79
N TYR A 7 7.53 -1.80 1.77
CA TYR A 7 6.88 -1.86 0.47
C TYR A 7 7.77 -2.60 -0.51
N GLN A 8 7.19 -3.55 -1.23
CA GLN A 8 7.79 -4.26 -2.34
C GLN A 8 6.96 -4.04 -3.58
N GLN A 9 7.61 -3.73 -4.69
CA GLN A 9 6.96 -3.50 -5.98
C GLN A 9 7.17 -4.69 -6.92
N VAL A 10 6.13 -5.05 -7.66
CA VAL A 10 6.18 -6.01 -8.77
C VAL A 10 5.63 -5.38 -10.03
N SER A 11 6.17 -5.78 -11.17
CA SER A 11 5.58 -5.40 -12.46
C SER A 11 4.20 -6.03 -12.66
N GLN A 12 3.39 -5.38 -13.48
CA GLN A 12 2.03 -5.81 -13.78
C GLN A 12 1.99 -7.26 -14.25
N GLY A 13 1.14 -8.07 -13.62
CA GLY A 13 0.94 -9.48 -13.94
C GLY A 13 2.00 -10.44 -13.40
N GLN A 14 3.02 -9.98 -12.68
CA GLN A 14 3.97 -10.87 -12.00
C GLN A 14 3.46 -11.34 -10.64
N SER A 15 3.74 -12.60 -10.30
CA SER A 15 3.33 -13.20 -9.03
C SER A 15 4.24 -12.82 -7.87
N ASP A 16 5.52 -12.58 -8.14
CA ASP A 16 6.56 -12.57 -7.11
C ASP A 16 7.41 -11.30 -7.19
N ALA A 17 7.66 -10.69 -6.02
CA ALA A 17 8.64 -9.63 -5.87
C ALA A 17 10.03 -10.15 -6.24
N SER A 18 10.82 -9.34 -6.94
CA SER A 18 12.22 -9.65 -7.19
C SER A 18 12.91 -9.95 -5.85
N ILE A 19 13.71 -11.02 -5.79
CA ILE A 19 14.46 -11.41 -4.59
C ILE A 19 15.43 -10.29 -4.15
N ASP A 20 15.81 -9.42 -5.08
CA ASP A 20 16.67 -8.24 -4.86
C ASP A 20 15.88 -6.96 -4.54
N ALA A 21 14.56 -7.02 -4.35
CA ALA A 21 13.77 -5.84 -4.02
C ALA A 21 14.18 -5.32 -2.63
N CYS A 22 14.96 -4.24 -2.61
CA CYS A 22 15.27 -3.49 -1.39
C CYS A 22 13.97 -2.93 -0.81
N PRO A 23 13.53 -3.40 0.36
CA PRO A 23 12.28 -2.92 0.95
C PRO A 23 12.36 -1.43 1.28
N ALA A 24 11.25 -0.73 1.03
CA ALA A 24 11.09 0.63 1.52
C ALA A 24 10.67 0.62 2.99
N ASP A 25 11.59 0.28 3.90
CA ASP A 25 11.34 0.33 5.35
C ASP A 25 10.97 1.74 5.81
N ILE A 26 9.80 1.82 6.41
CA ILE A 26 9.32 2.95 7.20
C ILE A 26 9.08 2.45 8.62
N VAL A 27 9.76 3.05 9.60
CA VAL A 27 9.63 2.67 11.01
C VAL A 27 8.80 3.71 11.74
N PHE A 28 7.73 3.25 12.40
CA PHE A 28 6.87 4.07 13.25
C PHE A 28 6.88 3.55 14.68
N ASN A 29 6.92 4.46 15.64
CA ASN A 29 6.64 4.17 17.04
C ASN A 29 5.39 4.98 17.47
N SER A 30 4.92 4.72 18.69
CA SER A 30 3.75 5.42 19.26
C SER A 30 3.90 6.94 19.29
N ASP A 31 5.13 7.44 19.26
CA ASP A 31 5.46 8.85 19.45
C ASP A 31 5.47 9.59 18.09
N HIS A 32 5.53 8.85 16.98
CA HIS A 32 5.47 9.36 15.60
C HIS A 32 4.04 9.47 15.06
N GLY A 33 3.02 9.13 15.85
CA GLY A 33 1.61 9.23 15.44
C GLY A 33 1.07 7.98 14.72
N LEU A 34 0.09 8.17 13.85
CA LEU A 34 -0.63 7.09 13.17
C LEU A 34 0.08 6.72 11.86
N ALA A 35 0.60 5.48 11.78
CA ALA A 35 1.10 4.94 10.52
C ALA A 35 -0.10 4.65 9.59
N LEU A 36 -0.13 5.27 8.41
CA LEU A 36 -1.18 5.01 7.42
C LEU A 36 -0.82 3.72 6.67
N ILE A 37 -1.46 2.61 7.08
CA ILE A 37 -1.28 1.29 6.45
C ILE A 37 -2.38 1.14 5.38
N PRO A 38 -2.03 1.22 4.08
CA PRO A 38 -3.02 1.19 3.00
C PRO A 38 -3.74 -0.17 2.93
N CYS A 39 -4.94 -0.15 2.38
CA CYS A 39 -5.77 -1.31 2.11
C CYS A 39 -5.44 -1.99 0.78
N VAL A 40 -5.78 -3.27 0.66
CA VAL A 40 -5.73 -3.96 -0.64
C VAL A 40 -6.69 -3.24 -1.60
N GLY A 41 -6.19 -2.89 -2.78
CA GLY A 41 -6.89 -2.08 -3.77
C GLY A 41 -6.63 -0.57 -3.65
N ASP A 42 -6.01 -0.09 -2.56
CA ASP A 42 -5.60 1.31 -2.48
C ASP A 42 -4.44 1.58 -3.44
N VAL A 43 -4.45 2.80 -3.99
CA VAL A 43 -3.35 3.30 -4.79
C VAL A 43 -2.35 3.99 -3.89
N ILE A 44 -1.07 3.67 -4.06
CA ILE A 44 0.02 4.35 -3.37
C ILE A 44 0.95 5.02 -4.38
N ASN A 45 1.51 6.15 -3.95
CA ASN A 45 2.53 6.88 -4.68
C ASN A 45 3.55 7.42 -3.66
N LEU A 46 4.59 6.63 -3.43
CA LEU A 46 5.72 6.98 -2.58
C LEU A 46 6.84 7.52 -3.47
N PRO A 47 7.25 8.78 -3.30
CA PRO A 47 8.31 9.36 -4.11
C PRO A 47 9.66 8.71 -3.78
N SER A 48 10.54 8.64 -4.79
CA SER A 48 11.92 8.24 -4.58
C SER A 48 12.65 9.22 -3.65
N THR A 49 13.53 8.69 -2.81
CA THR A 49 14.44 9.46 -1.96
C THR A 49 15.89 9.27 -2.41
N ALA A 50 16.83 9.98 -1.80
CA ALA A 50 18.26 9.84 -2.11
C ALA A 50 18.83 8.43 -1.81
N VAL A 51 18.12 7.62 -1.00
CA VAL A 51 18.57 6.31 -0.53
C VAL A 51 17.65 5.16 -0.93
N LYS A 52 16.44 5.44 -1.45
CA LYS A 52 15.43 4.42 -1.76
C LYS A 52 14.63 4.81 -3.00
N GLU A 53 14.36 3.84 -3.86
CA GLU A 53 13.46 4.01 -5.01
C GLU A 53 12.03 4.29 -4.54
N GLY A 54 11.27 4.98 -5.39
CA GLY A 54 9.86 5.23 -5.15
C GLY A 54 9.04 3.97 -5.38
N VAL A 55 7.83 3.94 -4.80
CA VAL A 55 6.89 2.85 -5.01
C VAL A 55 5.57 3.43 -5.49
N CYS A 56 5.07 2.98 -6.65
CA CYS A 56 3.84 3.47 -7.24
C CYS A 56 3.02 2.32 -7.84
N GLY A 57 1.75 2.22 -7.45
CA GLY A 57 0.87 1.18 -7.94
C GLY A 57 -0.30 0.87 -7.02
N ILE A 58 -0.89 -0.31 -7.20
CA ILE A 58 -2.04 -0.79 -6.41
C ILE A 58 -1.55 -1.79 -5.37
N VAL A 59 -1.99 -1.64 -4.12
CA VAL A 59 -1.72 -2.62 -3.08
C VAL A 59 -2.41 -3.93 -3.41
N ARG A 60 -1.61 -4.97 -3.65
CA ARG A 60 -2.10 -6.32 -3.96
C ARG A 60 -2.28 -7.17 -2.71
N SER A 61 -1.36 -7.06 -1.76
CA SER A 61 -1.44 -7.79 -0.50
C SER A 61 -0.80 -7.01 0.64
N ARG A 62 -1.23 -7.32 1.86
CA ARG A 62 -0.56 -6.89 3.09
C ARG A 62 -0.53 -8.03 4.09
N ILE A 63 0.63 -8.24 4.70
CA ILE A 63 0.88 -9.32 5.65
C ILE A 63 1.37 -8.70 6.94
N PHE A 64 0.63 -8.92 8.03
CA PHE A 64 0.99 -8.48 9.36
C PHE A 64 1.70 -9.61 10.10
N ASN A 65 2.94 -9.39 10.50
CA ASN A 65 3.72 -10.29 11.32
C ASN A 65 3.85 -9.73 12.73
N TYR A 66 3.14 -10.32 13.68
CA TYR A 66 3.13 -9.90 15.08
C TYR A 66 4.15 -10.71 15.89
N LEU A 67 5.05 -10.01 16.57
CA LEU A 67 6.08 -10.58 17.43
C LEU A 67 5.90 -10.04 18.85
N ARG A 68 5.78 -10.95 19.82
CA ARG A 68 5.72 -10.62 21.24
C ARG A 68 7.08 -10.87 21.88
N GLY A 69 7.80 -9.81 22.22
CA GLY A 69 8.97 -9.86 23.08
C GLY A 69 8.58 -9.79 24.57
N PRO A 70 9.54 -9.97 25.49
CA PRO A 70 9.30 -9.91 26.93
C PRO A 70 8.69 -8.57 27.38
N GLU A 71 9.24 -7.45 26.90
CA GLU A 71 8.85 -6.10 27.31
C GLU A 71 8.09 -5.32 26.22
N GLU A 72 8.12 -5.80 24.97
CA GLU A 72 7.57 -5.06 23.83
C GLU A 72 6.72 -5.93 22.91
N LEU A 73 5.83 -5.27 22.16
CA LEU A 73 5.06 -5.86 21.06
C LEU A 73 5.52 -5.16 19.77
N TYR A 74 5.92 -5.96 18.79
CA TYR A 74 6.37 -5.51 17.48
C TYR A 74 5.45 -6.05 16.39
N CYS A 75 5.16 -5.24 15.38
CA CYS A 75 4.44 -5.66 14.20
C CYS A 75 5.18 -5.21 12.95
N HIS A 76 5.54 -6.16 12.10
CA HIS A 76 6.11 -5.88 10.80
C HIS A 76 5.06 -6.09 9.73
N VAL A 77 4.88 -5.11 8.85
CA VAL A 77 3.88 -5.14 7.79
C VAL A 77 4.59 -5.19 6.45
N ASN A 78 4.42 -6.28 5.71
CA ASN A 78 4.89 -6.39 4.33
C ASN A 78 3.75 -6.01 3.40
N ILE A 79 3.97 -5.07 2.50
CA ILE A 79 2.99 -4.58 1.53
C ILE A 79 3.51 -4.83 0.13
N LEU A 80 2.80 -5.66 -0.63
CA LEU A 80 3.09 -5.90 -2.04
C LEU A 80 2.27 -4.95 -2.89
N VAL A 81 2.95 -4.26 -3.80
CA VAL A 81 2.39 -3.25 -4.68
C VAL A 81 2.62 -3.70 -6.12
N GLU A 82 1.56 -3.78 -6.89
CA GLU A 82 1.63 -4.09 -8.31
C GLU A 82 1.67 -2.78 -9.10
N GLU A 83 2.68 -2.65 -9.96
CA GLU A 83 2.77 -1.58 -10.93
C GLU A 83 1.48 -1.52 -11.75
N ALA A 84 0.90 -0.33 -11.78
CA ALA A 84 -0.27 -0.06 -12.58
C ALA A 84 -0.13 1.33 -13.17
N ASP A 85 -0.46 1.46 -14.45
CA ASP A 85 -0.64 2.76 -15.09
C ASP A 85 -2.02 3.30 -14.67
N ILE A 86 -2.03 4.05 -13.57
CA ILE A 86 -3.28 4.50 -12.94
C ILE A 86 -3.63 5.89 -13.44
N ASN A 87 -4.64 5.93 -14.30
CA ASN A 87 -5.30 7.18 -14.65
C ASN A 87 -6.37 7.53 -13.60
N PHE A 88 -5.98 8.34 -12.61
CA PHE A 88 -6.88 8.81 -11.54
C PHE A 88 -8.11 9.58 -12.07
N GLU A 89 -7.98 10.34 -13.16
CA GLU A 89 -9.12 11.06 -13.75
C GLU A 89 -10.20 10.09 -14.26
N SER A 90 -9.76 8.98 -14.86
CA SER A 90 -10.66 7.91 -15.30
C SER A 90 -11.39 7.28 -14.12
N LEU A 91 -10.68 6.96 -13.03
CA LEU A 91 -11.27 6.38 -11.83
C LEU A 91 -12.31 7.31 -11.16
N ILE A 92 -11.99 8.60 -11.05
CA ILE A 92 -12.92 9.60 -10.50
C ILE A 92 -14.17 9.71 -11.39
N SER A 93 -13.98 9.75 -12.71
CA SER A 93 -15.08 9.81 -13.68
C SER A 93 -15.99 8.59 -13.59
N GLU A 94 -15.42 7.39 -13.44
CA GLU A 94 -16.17 6.16 -13.25
C GLU A 94 -16.95 6.16 -11.93
N TYR A 95 -16.31 6.53 -10.82
CA TYR A 95 -16.97 6.64 -9.52
C TYR A 95 -18.19 7.56 -9.57
N MET A 96 -18.02 8.76 -10.15
CA MET A 96 -19.11 9.72 -10.30
C MET A 96 -20.25 9.18 -11.18
N ARG A 97 -19.93 8.45 -12.25
CA ARG A 97 -20.92 7.80 -13.12
C ARG A 97 -21.67 6.67 -12.40
N ASN A 98 -20.99 5.89 -11.57
CA ASN A 98 -21.61 4.81 -10.80
C ASN A 98 -22.54 5.39 -9.72
N GLN A 99 -22.14 6.49 -9.08
CA GLN A 99 -23.00 7.23 -8.15
C GLN A 99 -24.26 7.79 -8.82
N SER A 100 -24.15 8.34 -10.05
CA SER A 100 -25.33 8.86 -10.76
C SER A 100 -26.29 7.75 -11.21
N ARG A 101 -25.75 6.60 -11.63
CA ARG A 101 -26.55 5.39 -11.94
C ARG A 101 -27.27 4.83 -10.73
N ALA A 102 -26.58 4.69 -9.60
CA ALA A 102 -27.19 4.18 -8.35
C ALA A 102 -28.31 5.09 -7.81
N ARG A 103 -28.28 6.39 -8.14
CA ARG A 103 -29.30 7.37 -7.76
C ARG A 103 -30.47 7.47 -8.74
N SER A 104 -30.41 6.77 -9.87
CA SER A 104 -31.50 6.73 -10.84
C SER A 104 -32.36 5.49 -10.52
N PRO A 105 -33.54 5.62 -9.89
CA PRO A 105 -34.43 4.48 -9.72
C PRO A 105 -34.85 4.02 -11.12
N SER A 106 -34.83 2.71 -11.37
CA SER A 106 -35.50 2.13 -12.52
C SER A 106 -36.96 2.60 -12.51
N SER A 107 -37.31 3.47 -13.46
CA SER A 107 -38.70 3.92 -13.70
C SER A 107 -39.53 2.81 -14.32
#